data_AF-A0A1M6H6K4-F1
#
_entry.id   AF-A0A1M6H6K4-F1
#
_cell.length_a   1.000
_cell.length_b   1.000
_cell.length_c   1.000
_cell.angle_alpha   90.00
_cell.angle_beta   90.00
_cell.angle_gamma   90.00
#
_symmetry.space_group_name_H-M   'P 1'
#
loop_
_entity.id
_entity.type
_entity.pdbx_description
1 polymer ?
#
loop_
_entity_poly.entity_id
_entity_poly.type
_entity_poly.pdbx_seq_one_letter_code
_entity_poly.pdbx_strand_id
1 'polypeptide(L)'
;MKRFFKYINIALLTVIMLGCSGDDKTVDDVLANVTSGAVLRTIDIDNNLVYNDITLSFETGSNYVLTIEEQDAQQGELLESIEISARFVENTRVDTNMDGTIDDDDANLTTQVGVIRTLTAADFQPGSRGVPITEITFTADELVTFTGVDEALIEGRDDFELNFVLTLTDGRTFSEDDASGNVSGGSYFSSPYTYRTPIACAITESLADTYTYQITALTSAPGGRSNCPAAPLSGQVTWEETDTPGEYTTSDISFGQFDSCYMDVFSSITFDDVQIVWDCINLVAEGTIETVETANGNEDEFSYVYTIVSTSGSDMTLDFSNSAGDRGTVILTRPDGKVWPALLTR
;
A
#
# COMPACT_ATOMS: atom_id res chain seq x y z
N MET A 1 -38.89 -58.47 -46.88
CA MET A 1 -38.14 -57.28 -46.42
C MET A 1 -38.55 -56.70 -45.05
N LYS A 2 -39.48 -57.31 -44.27
CA LYS A 2 -39.85 -56.79 -42.93
C LYS A 2 -39.14 -57.47 -41.74
N ARG A 3 -38.48 -58.62 -41.95
CA ARG A 3 -37.74 -59.33 -40.89
C ARG A 3 -36.26 -58.95 -40.81
N PHE A 4 -35.66 -58.49 -41.91
CA PHE A 4 -34.25 -58.05 -41.97
C PHE A 4 -34.02 -56.71 -41.25
N PHE A 5 -34.99 -55.79 -41.31
CA PHE A 5 -34.93 -54.49 -40.62
C PHE A 5 -34.97 -54.60 -39.09
N LYS A 6 -35.54 -55.67 -38.52
CA LYS A 6 -35.57 -55.87 -37.06
C LYS A 6 -34.21 -56.26 -36.48
N TYR A 7 -33.43 -57.07 -37.21
CA TYR A 7 -32.10 -57.49 -36.75
C TYR A 7 -31.05 -56.40 -36.96
N ILE A 8 -31.21 -55.55 -37.98
CA ILE A 8 -30.33 -54.37 -38.19
C ILE A 8 -30.50 -53.33 -37.09
N ASN A 9 -31.73 -53.08 -36.61
CA ASN A 9 -31.96 -52.14 -35.51
C ASN A 9 -31.45 -52.66 -34.15
N ILE A 10 -31.45 -53.97 -33.91
CA ILE A 10 -30.92 -54.56 -32.67
C ILE A 10 -29.38 -54.64 -32.71
N ALA A 11 -28.79 -54.90 -33.88
CA ALA A 11 -27.35 -54.87 -34.09
C ALA A 11 -26.78 -53.44 -34.00
N LEU A 12 -27.51 -52.42 -34.48
CA LEU A 12 -27.09 -51.03 -34.40
C LEU A 12 -27.17 -50.47 -32.96
N LEU A 13 -28.08 -51.00 -32.13
CA LEU A 13 -28.22 -50.62 -30.72
C LEU A 13 -27.15 -51.28 -29.81
N THR A 14 -26.59 -52.42 -30.22
CA THR A 14 -25.52 -53.11 -29.47
C THR A 14 -24.12 -52.56 -29.77
N VAL A 15 -23.92 -51.90 -30.92
CA VAL A 15 -22.65 -51.25 -31.27
C VAL A 15 -22.44 -49.91 -30.54
N ILE A 16 -23.51 -49.27 -30.05
CA ILE A 16 -23.42 -48.01 -29.28
C ILE A 16 -22.89 -48.25 -27.84
N MET A 17 -23.02 -49.45 -27.30
CA MET A 17 -22.56 -49.80 -25.94
C MET A 17 -21.06 -50.20 -25.88
N LEU A 18 -20.37 -50.25 -27.03
CA LEU A 18 -18.92 -50.55 -27.12
C LEU A 18 -18.08 -49.30 -27.47
N GLY A 19 -18.71 -48.12 -27.53
CA GLY A 19 -18.06 -46.85 -27.90
C GLY A 19 -17.49 -46.05 -26.73
N CYS A 20 -17.61 -46.50 -25.48
CA CYS A 20 -16.82 -45.96 -24.37
C CYS A 20 -15.43 -46.61 -24.39
N SER A 21 -14.65 -46.40 -25.45
CA SER A 21 -13.20 -46.37 -25.26
C SER A 21 -12.93 -45.18 -24.35
N GLY A 22 -12.33 -45.41 -23.20
CA GLY A 22 -11.85 -44.35 -22.33
C GLY A 22 -10.91 -43.49 -23.15
N ASP A 23 -11.41 -42.33 -23.58
CA ASP A 23 -10.53 -41.23 -23.92
C ASP A 23 -9.88 -40.87 -22.59
N ASP A 24 -8.63 -41.29 -22.37
CA ASP A 24 -7.77 -40.67 -21.36
C ASP A 24 -7.66 -39.21 -21.76
N LYS A 25 -8.56 -38.39 -21.22
CA LYS A 25 -8.51 -36.96 -21.47
C LYS A 25 -7.29 -36.47 -20.73
N THR A 26 -6.53 -35.61 -21.38
CA THR A 26 -5.50 -34.80 -20.71
C THR A 26 -6.05 -34.08 -19.48
N VAL A 27 -7.36 -33.80 -19.44
CA VAL A 27 -8.08 -33.29 -18.26
C VAL A 27 -8.13 -34.32 -17.12
N ASP A 28 -8.37 -35.60 -17.40
CA ASP A 28 -8.39 -36.66 -16.40
C ASP A 28 -6.98 -36.93 -15.85
N ASP A 29 -5.95 -36.85 -16.69
CA ASP A 29 -4.54 -36.87 -16.26
C ASP A 29 -4.19 -35.65 -15.40
N VAL A 30 -4.68 -34.45 -15.74
CA VAL A 30 -4.47 -33.24 -14.93
C VAL A 30 -5.20 -33.36 -13.59
N LEU A 31 -6.45 -33.81 -13.58
CA LEU A 31 -7.22 -34.00 -12.34
C LEU A 31 -6.67 -35.13 -11.46
N ALA A 32 -6.04 -36.15 -12.05
CA ALA A 32 -5.42 -37.26 -11.32
C ALA A 32 -4.00 -36.92 -10.81
N ASN A 33 -3.30 -35.99 -11.47
CA ASN A 33 -1.91 -35.64 -11.13
C ASN A 33 -1.75 -34.25 -10.50
N VAL A 34 -2.81 -33.45 -10.39
CA VAL A 34 -2.78 -32.17 -9.66
C VAL A 34 -3.34 -32.39 -8.26
N THR A 35 -2.45 -32.29 -7.28
CA THR A 35 -2.85 -32.20 -5.88
C THR A 35 -3.35 -30.79 -5.59
N SER A 36 -4.54 -30.67 -4.99
CA SER A 36 -5.03 -29.39 -4.48
C SER A 36 -4.04 -28.80 -3.47
N GLY A 37 -3.64 -27.54 -3.67
CA GLY A 37 -2.80 -26.79 -2.73
C GLY A 37 -3.56 -26.36 -1.48
N ALA A 38 -2.89 -25.62 -0.62
CA ALA A 38 -3.50 -24.89 0.48
C ALA A 38 -3.07 -23.42 0.46
N VAL A 39 -3.88 -22.53 1.03
CA VAL A 39 -3.63 -21.08 1.07
C VAL A 39 -3.93 -20.51 2.45
N LEU A 40 -3.22 -19.44 2.81
CA LEU A 40 -3.53 -18.59 3.96
C LEU A 40 -4.10 -17.28 3.46
N ARG A 41 -5.41 -17.25 3.24
CA ARG A 41 -6.08 -16.05 2.73
C ARG A 41 -6.10 -14.96 3.79
N THR A 42 -5.50 -13.81 3.47
CA THR A 42 -5.68 -12.56 4.22
C THR A 42 -7.15 -12.12 4.08
N ILE A 43 -7.82 -11.97 5.21
CA ILE A 43 -9.19 -11.45 5.28
C ILE A 43 -9.16 -9.96 5.61
N ASP A 44 -8.31 -9.56 6.54
CA ASP A 44 -8.19 -8.18 7.01
C ASP A 44 -6.79 -7.91 7.58
N ILE A 45 -6.34 -6.66 7.45
CA ILE A 45 -5.09 -6.15 8.01
C ILE A 45 -5.41 -4.80 8.67
N ASP A 46 -5.07 -4.67 9.94
CA ASP A 46 -5.06 -3.39 10.65
C ASP A 46 -3.63 -3.12 11.14
N ASN A 47 -3.01 -2.06 10.62
CA ASN A 47 -1.66 -1.65 11.00
C ASN A 47 -1.71 -0.33 11.76
N ASN A 48 -1.59 -0.42 13.08
CA ASN A 48 -1.53 0.71 14.00
C ASN A 48 -0.16 0.77 14.70
N LEU A 49 0.92 0.38 14.02
CA LEU A 49 2.28 0.57 14.53
C LEU A 49 2.69 2.04 14.34
N VAL A 50 2.60 2.82 15.41
CA VAL A 50 2.93 4.26 15.39
C VAL A 50 4.10 4.55 16.34
N TYR A 51 5.20 5.06 15.80
CA TYR A 51 6.42 5.36 16.54
C TYR A 51 6.62 6.86 16.73
N ASN A 52 6.95 7.29 17.94
CA ASN A 52 7.14 8.70 18.26
C ASN A 52 8.63 9.04 18.35
N ASP A 53 9.14 9.74 17.34
CA ASP A 53 10.56 10.11 17.23
C ASP A 53 11.01 11.15 18.28
N ILE A 54 10.09 11.77 19.02
CA ILE A 54 10.42 12.69 20.12
C ILE A 54 10.60 11.92 21.43
N THR A 55 9.70 10.98 21.71
CA THR A 55 9.76 10.17 22.94
C THR A 55 10.63 8.93 22.79
N LEU A 56 11.01 8.60 21.56
CA LEU A 56 11.80 7.42 21.17
C LEU A 56 11.12 6.12 21.63
N SER A 57 9.81 6.02 21.35
CA SER A 57 8.99 4.88 21.76
C SER A 57 7.74 4.74 20.89
N PHE A 58 7.17 3.55 20.84
CA PHE A 58 5.83 3.37 20.26
C PHE A 58 4.73 4.06 21.06
N GLU A 59 3.70 4.56 20.36
CA GLU A 59 2.49 5.09 20.98
C GLU A 59 1.74 3.97 21.71
N THR A 60 1.05 4.33 22.80
CA THR A 60 0.36 3.34 23.64
C THR A 60 -0.72 2.61 22.84
N GLY A 61 -0.66 1.28 22.84
CA GLY A 61 -1.62 0.45 22.10
C GLY A 61 -1.22 0.18 20.65
N SER A 62 -0.01 0.59 20.23
CA SER A 62 0.52 0.27 18.89
C SER A 62 0.58 -1.25 18.66
N ASN A 63 -0.02 -1.69 17.56
CA ASN A 63 -0.11 -3.10 17.22
C ASN A 63 -0.34 -3.31 15.72
N TYR A 64 -0.07 -4.54 15.27
CA TYR A 64 -0.41 -5.04 13.95
C TYR A 64 -1.36 -6.22 14.11
N VAL A 65 -2.55 -6.15 13.49
CA VAL A 65 -3.57 -7.20 13.54
C VAL A 65 -3.77 -7.78 12.15
N LEU A 66 -3.74 -9.11 12.08
CA LEU A 66 -3.94 -9.86 10.86
C LEU A 66 -5.05 -10.89 11.06
N THR A 67 -6.08 -10.85 10.21
CA THR A 67 -7.07 -11.93 10.14
C THR A 67 -6.76 -12.82 8.94
N ILE A 68 -6.53 -14.11 9.21
CA ILE A 68 -6.26 -15.11 8.16
C ILE A 68 -7.26 -16.26 8.18
N GLU A 69 -7.58 -16.75 7.00
CA GLU A 69 -8.43 -17.92 6.74
C GLU A 69 -7.59 -19.00 6.03
N GLU A 70 -7.52 -20.20 6.60
CA GLU A 70 -6.87 -21.33 5.95
C GLU A 70 -7.86 -21.99 4.96
N GLN A 71 -7.39 -22.35 3.77
CA GLN A 71 -8.17 -23.15 2.83
C GLN A 71 -7.33 -24.25 2.21
N ASP A 72 -7.83 -25.48 2.33
CA ASP A 72 -7.29 -26.67 1.68
C ASP A 72 -8.39 -27.49 0.96
N ALA A 73 -8.00 -28.66 0.46
CA ALA A 73 -8.88 -29.60 -0.24
C ALA A 73 -9.99 -30.22 0.63
N GLN A 74 -9.85 -30.18 1.95
CA GLN A 74 -10.74 -30.75 2.96
C GLN A 74 -11.37 -29.66 3.84
N GLN A 75 -11.48 -28.43 3.34
CA GLN A 75 -12.10 -27.31 4.07
C GLN A 75 -11.40 -27.00 5.40
N GLY A 76 -10.08 -27.13 5.42
CA GLY A 76 -9.20 -26.81 6.54
C GLY A 76 -9.01 -27.92 7.56
N GLU A 77 -9.54 -29.11 7.28
CA GLU A 77 -9.26 -30.30 8.10
C GLU A 77 -7.80 -30.77 8.00
N LEU A 78 -7.02 -30.30 7.01
CA LEU A 78 -5.60 -30.64 6.89
C LEU A 78 -4.67 -29.69 7.63
N LEU A 79 -5.13 -28.57 8.20
CA LEU A 79 -4.28 -27.64 8.95
C LEU A 79 -3.56 -28.35 10.11
N GLU A 80 -2.24 -28.44 10.04
CA GLU A 80 -1.40 -28.93 11.15
C GLU A 80 -0.85 -27.75 11.95
N SER A 81 -0.10 -26.86 11.31
CA SER A 81 0.50 -25.70 11.96
C SER A 81 0.78 -24.55 10.99
N ILE A 82 0.92 -23.35 11.56
CA ILE A 82 1.45 -22.18 10.86
C ILE A 82 2.61 -21.65 11.70
N GLU A 83 3.82 -21.75 11.17
CA GLU A 83 5.00 -21.14 11.78
C GLU A 83 5.10 -19.69 11.31
N ILE A 84 5.21 -18.76 12.25
CA ILE A 84 5.35 -17.34 11.97
C ILE A 84 6.73 -16.92 12.45
N SER A 85 7.53 -16.42 11.51
CA SER A 85 8.83 -15.83 11.78
C SER A 85 8.78 -14.31 11.65
N ALA A 86 9.60 -13.61 12.43
CA ALA A 86 9.72 -12.17 12.40
C ALA A 86 11.18 -11.70 12.32
N ARG A 87 11.40 -10.52 11.77
CA ARG A 87 12.63 -9.71 11.92
C ARG A 87 12.30 -8.23 11.83
N PHE A 88 13.15 -7.39 12.38
CA PHE A 88 13.16 -5.96 12.09
C PHE A 88 13.96 -5.71 10.82
N VAL A 89 13.48 -4.80 9.97
CA VAL A 89 14.15 -4.35 8.74
C VAL A 89 14.28 -2.83 8.79
N GLU A 90 15.52 -2.37 8.74
CA GLU A 90 15.84 -0.95 8.70
C GLU A 90 15.75 -0.45 7.25
N ASN A 91 14.76 0.38 6.96
CA ASN A 91 14.54 0.98 5.64
C ASN A 91 14.93 2.46 5.61
N THR A 92 15.22 3.06 6.76
CA THR A 92 15.54 4.49 6.91
C THR A 92 16.99 4.82 6.59
N ARG A 93 17.85 3.82 6.35
CA ARG A 93 19.20 4.04 5.86
C ARG A 93 19.19 4.62 4.45
N VAL A 94 19.88 5.75 4.27
CA VAL A 94 19.95 6.46 2.99
C VAL A 94 21.33 6.31 2.36
N ASP A 95 21.37 5.82 1.13
CA ASP A 95 22.54 5.92 0.25
C ASP A 95 22.64 7.37 -0.27
N THR A 96 23.36 8.20 0.49
CA THR A 96 23.46 9.64 0.22
C THR A 96 24.13 9.98 -1.13
N ASN A 97 24.89 9.05 -1.71
CA ASN A 97 25.64 9.18 -2.97
C ASN A 97 24.99 8.40 -4.14
N MET A 98 23.90 7.67 -3.90
CA MET A 98 23.19 6.84 -4.88
C MET A 98 24.10 5.85 -5.63
N ASP A 99 25.16 5.36 -5.00
CA ASP A 99 26.13 4.45 -5.62
C ASP A 99 25.85 2.95 -5.36
N GLY A 100 24.74 2.67 -4.68
CA GLY A 100 24.31 1.35 -4.26
C GLY A 100 24.95 0.89 -2.95
N THR A 101 25.72 1.76 -2.27
CA THR A 101 26.31 1.47 -0.97
C THR A 101 25.86 2.50 0.07
N ILE A 102 25.45 2.00 1.25
CA ILE A 102 25.13 2.89 2.37
C ILE A 102 26.43 3.18 3.10
N ASP A 103 27.04 4.33 2.79
CA ASP A 103 28.24 4.86 3.43
C ASP A 103 27.89 5.72 4.67
N ASP A 104 27.17 5.14 5.64
CA ASP A 104 26.99 5.77 6.96
C ASP A 104 27.91 5.12 8.02
N ASP A 105 28.18 5.84 9.10
CA ASP A 105 28.97 5.35 10.24
C ASP A 105 28.10 4.50 11.20
N ASP A 106 26.82 4.31 10.90
CA ASP A 106 25.83 3.68 11.77
C ASP A 106 25.72 2.17 11.48
N ALA A 107 25.45 1.39 12.52
CA ALA A 107 25.29 -0.05 12.36
C ALA A 107 23.92 -0.37 11.74
N ASN A 108 23.88 -1.32 10.81
CA ASN A 108 22.60 -1.84 10.30
C ASN A 108 21.84 -2.54 11.44
N LEU A 109 20.65 -2.03 11.73
CA LEU A 109 19.74 -2.47 12.78
C LEU A 109 18.89 -3.68 12.36
N THR A 110 18.88 -4.04 11.07
CA THR A 110 18.15 -5.21 10.56
C THR A 110 18.54 -6.48 11.34
N THR A 111 17.55 -7.12 11.96
CA THR A 111 17.79 -8.30 12.82
C THR A 111 17.78 -9.60 12.02
N GLN A 112 18.27 -10.67 12.64
CA GLN A 112 18.09 -12.01 12.09
C GLN A 112 16.62 -12.45 12.16
N VAL A 113 16.20 -13.24 11.19
CA VAL A 113 14.88 -13.89 11.20
C VAL A 113 14.82 -14.98 12.27
N GLY A 114 13.70 -15.05 12.99
CA GLY A 114 13.42 -16.11 13.95
C GLY A 114 11.93 -16.38 14.10
N VAL A 115 11.58 -17.53 14.67
CA VAL A 115 10.18 -17.93 14.91
C VAL A 115 9.62 -17.20 16.14
N ILE A 116 8.63 -16.33 15.92
CA ILE A 116 7.95 -15.58 16.99
C ILE A 116 6.77 -16.36 17.56
N ARG A 117 6.03 -17.09 16.70
CA ARG A 117 4.83 -17.84 17.09
C ARG A 117 4.67 -19.09 16.21
N THR A 118 4.00 -20.10 16.78
CA THR A 118 3.49 -21.24 16.01
C THR A 118 2.04 -21.42 16.37
N LEU A 119 1.17 -21.31 15.37
CA LEU A 119 -0.26 -21.59 15.52
C LEU A 119 -0.55 -23.04 15.15
N THR A 120 -1.58 -23.59 15.75
CA THR A 120 -2.11 -24.93 15.51
C THR A 120 -3.60 -24.83 15.21
N ALA A 121 -4.23 -25.92 14.77
CA ALA A 121 -5.68 -25.95 14.55
C ALA A 121 -6.52 -25.50 15.77
N ALA A 122 -5.99 -25.57 17.00
CA ALA A 122 -6.68 -25.11 18.21
C ALA A 122 -6.80 -23.59 18.33
N ASP A 123 -5.94 -22.84 17.62
CA ASP A 123 -5.93 -21.38 17.60
C ASP A 123 -6.94 -20.79 16.61
N PHE A 124 -7.68 -21.64 15.91
CA PHE A 124 -8.65 -21.27 14.88
C PHE A 124 -10.08 -21.55 15.33
N GLN A 125 -11.01 -20.77 14.77
CA GLN A 125 -12.44 -20.98 14.90
C GLN A 125 -13.08 -21.22 13.53
N PRO A 126 -14.28 -21.82 13.45
CA PRO A 126 -14.99 -21.95 12.19
C PRO A 126 -15.37 -20.57 11.61
N GLY A 127 -14.92 -20.27 10.40
CA GLY A 127 -15.27 -19.06 9.66
C GLY A 127 -16.63 -19.14 8.98
N SER A 128 -17.11 -18.02 8.45
CA SER A 128 -18.42 -17.91 7.76
C SER A 128 -18.54 -18.81 6.52
N ARG A 129 -17.40 -19.21 5.95
CA ARG A 129 -17.29 -20.09 4.78
C ARG A 129 -17.12 -21.57 5.14
N GLY A 130 -17.12 -21.90 6.44
CA GLY A 130 -16.94 -23.27 6.94
C GLY A 130 -15.48 -23.73 6.99
N VAL A 131 -14.52 -22.82 6.81
CA VAL A 131 -13.07 -23.09 6.90
C VAL A 131 -12.47 -22.37 8.12
N PRO A 132 -11.30 -22.80 8.65
CA PRO A 132 -10.66 -22.20 9.82
C PRO A 132 -10.27 -20.73 9.61
N ILE A 133 -10.61 -19.88 10.56
CA ILE A 133 -10.21 -18.46 10.61
C ILE A 133 -9.62 -18.12 11.98
N THR A 134 -8.62 -17.22 12.00
CA THR A 134 -8.04 -16.70 13.24
C THR A 134 -7.63 -15.23 13.08
N GLU A 135 -7.57 -14.51 14.19
CA GLU A 135 -7.06 -13.16 14.31
C GLU A 135 -5.77 -13.19 15.13
N ILE A 136 -4.70 -12.58 14.61
CA ILE A 136 -3.37 -12.59 15.19
C ILE A 136 -2.97 -11.14 15.46
N THR A 137 -2.83 -10.78 16.73
CA THR A 137 -2.32 -9.46 17.14
C THR A 137 -0.85 -9.56 17.52
N PHE A 138 0.00 -8.74 16.94
CA PHE A 138 1.37 -8.49 17.35
C PHE A 138 1.45 -7.09 17.96
N THR A 139 1.81 -6.98 19.25
CA THR A 139 2.03 -5.66 19.84
C THR A 139 3.42 -5.15 19.49
N ALA A 140 3.60 -3.83 19.46
CA ALA A 140 4.92 -3.24 19.24
C ALA A 140 5.96 -3.78 20.27
N ASP A 141 5.59 -3.80 21.56
CA ASP A 141 6.43 -4.34 22.65
C ASP A 141 6.90 -5.78 22.39
N GLU A 142 6.02 -6.63 21.85
CA GLU A 142 6.35 -8.03 21.53
C GLU A 142 7.36 -8.11 20.38
N LEU A 143 7.12 -7.35 19.31
CA LEU A 143 7.99 -7.33 18.14
C LEU A 143 9.37 -6.78 18.48
N VAL A 144 9.44 -5.68 19.24
CA VAL A 144 10.70 -5.11 19.74
C VAL A 144 11.43 -6.13 20.63
N THR A 145 10.74 -6.71 21.62
CA THR A 145 11.34 -7.69 22.54
C THR A 145 11.84 -8.93 21.79
N PHE A 146 11.07 -9.41 20.81
CA PHE A 146 11.40 -10.61 20.05
C PHE A 146 12.61 -10.40 19.15
N THR A 147 12.60 -9.32 18.35
CA THR A 147 13.66 -9.03 17.39
C THR A 147 14.94 -8.57 18.09
N GLY A 148 14.82 -7.96 19.27
CA GLY A 148 15.95 -7.42 20.02
C GLY A 148 16.53 -6.15 19.41
N VAL A 149 15.78 -5.49 18.52
CA VAL A 149 16.12 -4.15 18.02
C VAL A 149 16.17 -3.17 19.18
N ASP A 150 17.11 -2.22 19.14
CA ASP A 150 17.14 -1.12 20.10
C ASP A 150 16.03 -0.14 19.74
N GLU A 151 14.95 -0.11 20.53
CA GLU A 151 13.77 0.73 20.28
C GLU A 151 14.13 2.21 20.13
N ALA A 152 15.17 2.68 20.83
CA ALA A 152 15.59 4.08 20.77
C ALA A 152 16.23 4.48 19.43
N LEU A 153 16.52 3.50 18.56
CA LEU A 153 17.10 3.68 17.24
C LEU A 153 16.13 3.37 16.10
N ILE A 154 14.89 2.95 16.41
CA ILE A 154 13.85 2.77 15.41
C ILE A 154 13.45 4.14 14.86
N GLU A 155 13.21 4.20 13.57
CA GLU A 155 12.60 5.34 12.91
C GLU A 155 11.34 4.89 12.18
N GLY A 156 10.36 5.78 12.03
CA GLY A 156 9.23 5.43 11.17
C GLY A 156 9.68 5.22 9.72
N ARG A 157 8.95 4.34 9.01
CA ARG A 157 9.26 3.65 7.75
C ARG A 157 10.15 2.42 7.86
N ASP A 158 10.83 2.21 8.99
CA ASP A 158 11.30 0.86 9.29
C ASP A 158 10.10 -0.09 9.38
N ASP A 159 10.34 -1.38 9.29
CA ASP A 159 9.26 -2.34 9.42
C ASP A 159 9.66 -3.60 10.17
N PHE A 160 8.63 -4.32 10.62
CA PHE A 160 8.76 -5.72 10.95
C PHE A 160 8.31 -6.53 9.74
N GLU A 161 9.15 -7.49 9.35
CA GLU A 161 8.81 -8.47 8.32
C GLU A 161 8.32 -9.74 9.00
N LEU A 162 7.10 -10.16 8.66
CA LEU A 162 6.48 -11.38 9.17
C LEU A 162 6.35 -12.42 8.05
N ASN A 163 6.94 -13.60 8.24
CA ASN A 163 6.92 -14.69 7.26
C ASN A 163 6.16 -15.90 7.82
N PHE A 164 5.26 -16.46 7.03
CA PHE A 164 4.35 -17.52 7.40
C PHE A 164 4.68 -18.79 6.60
N VAL A 165 4.73 -19.92 7.30
CA VAL A 165 4.86 -21.26 6.70
C VAL A 165 3.70 -22.11 7.18
N LEU A 166 2.79 -22.45 6.26
CA LEU A 166 1.68 -23.37 6.51
C LEU A 166 2.17 -24.80 6.35
N THR A 167 1.94 -25.65 7.35
CA THR A 167 2.15 -27.10 7.28
C THR A 167 0.81 -27.81 7.38
N LEU A 168 0.60 -28.79 6.49
CA LEU A 168 -0.56 -29.67 6.51
C LEU A 168 -0.23 -31.01 7.17
N THR A 169 -1.24 -31.68 7.70
CA THR A 169 -1.14 -33.00 8.37
C THR A 169 -0.58 -34.12 7.49
N ASP A 170 -0.53 -33.93 6.17
CA ASP A 170 0.11 -34.84 5.21
C ASP A 170 1.60 -34.54 4.96
N GLY A 171 2.16 -33.56 5.68
CA GLY A 171 3.57 -33.15 5.65
C GLY A 171 3.94 -32.13 4.58
N ARG A 172 2.98 -31.67 3.76
CA ARG A 172 3.22 -30.60 2.79
C ARG A 172 3.35 -29.25 3.50
N THR A 173 4.24 -28.40 2.99
CA THR A 173 4.46 -27.04 3.47
C THR A 173 4.22 -26.03 2.36
N PHE A 174 3.72 -24.85 2.71
CA PHE A 174 3.49 -23.74 1.78
C PHE A 174 4.04 -22.44 2.39
N SER A 175 4.87 -21.75 1.62
CA SER A 175 5.43 -20.43 1.96
C SER A 175 5.32 -19.45 0.79
N GLU A 176 5.95 -18.27 0.90
CA GLU A 176 6.05 -17.29 -0.19
C GLU A 176 6.61 -17.92 -1.49
N ASP A 177 7.57 -18.83 -1.38
CA ASP A 177 8.21 -19.49 -2.53
C ASP A 177 7.23 -20.38 -3.33
N ASP A 178 6.12 -20.80 -2.72
CA ASP A 178 5.08 -21.63 -3.34
C ASP A 178 3.93 -20.79 -3.93
N ALA A 179 3.89 -19.49 -3.63
CA ALA A 179 2.81 -18.60 -4.05
C ALA A 179 3.07 -17.99 -5.43
N SER A 180 2.32 -18.44 -6.44
CA SER A 180 2.26 -17.70 -7.72
C SER A 180 1.62 -16.32 -7.52
N GLY A 181 1.86 -15.36 -8.43
CA GLY A 181 1.25 -14.02 -8.34
C GLY A 181 -0.28 -14.00 -8.22
N ASN A 182 -0.97 -15.02 -8.75
CA ASN A 182 -2.43 -15.17 -8.61
C ASN A 182 -2.84 -15.64 -7.20
N VAL A 183 -1.96 -16.33 -6.48
CA VAL A 183 -2.16 -16.79 -5.11
C VAL A 183 -1.78 -15.69 -4.12
N SER A 184 -0.62 -15.05 -4.31
CA SER A 184 -0.14 -14.01 -3.40
C SER A 184 -0.93 -12.71 -3.50
N GLY A 185 -1.17 -12.20 -4.72
CA GLY A 185 -1.82 -10.90 -4.96
C GLY A 185 -3.20 -10.97 -5.62
N GLY A 186 -3.70 -12.17 -5.94
CA GLY A 186 -5.03 -12.30 -6.56
C GLY A 186 -6.14 -11.97 -5.57
N SER A 187 -7.14 -11.19 -6.02
CA SER A 187 -8.24 -10.68 -5.19
C SER A 187 -9.06 -11.77 -4.45
N TYR A 188 -8.97 -13.02 -4.90
CA TYR A 188 -9.64 -14.15 -4.28
C TYR A 188 -8.78 -14.86 -3.23
N PHE A 189 -7.52 -15.15 -3.55
CA PHE A 189 -6.64 -15.92 -2.68
C PHE A 189 -5.92 -15.04 -1.65
N SER A 190 -5.41 -13.88 -2.06
CA SER A 190 -4.74 -12.90 -1.20
C SER A 190 -3.86 -13.56 -0.12
N SER A 191 -2.97 -14.46 -0.53
CA SER A 191 -2.18 -15.31 0.37
C SER A 191 -0.69 -15.07 0.13
N PRO A 192 -0.14 -13.91 0.55
CA PRO A 192 1.22 -13.53 0.26
C PRO A 192 2.26 -14.34 1.05
N TYR A 193 1.87 -14.96 2.18
CA TYR A 193 2.75 -15.62 3.16
C TYR A 193 3.84 -14.72 3.78
N THR A 194 4.11 -13.54 3.23
CA THR A 194 4.96 -12.51 3.81
C THR A 194 4.15 -11.23 4.00
N TYR A 195 4.39 -10.54 5.11
CA TYR A 195 3.77 -9.27 5.45
C TYR A 195 4.86 -8.28 5.88
N ARG A 196 4.92 -7.13 5.20
CA ARG A 196 5.72 -5.98 5.65
C ARG A 196 4.81 -5.09 6.48
N THR A 197 5.21 -4.81 7.71
CA THR A 197 4.42 -4.01 8.64
C THR A 197 5.14 -2.66 8.85
N PRO A 198 5.00 -1.70 7.92
CA PRO A 198 5.66 -0.41 8.03
C PRO A 198 5.22 0.30 9.29
N ILE A 199 6.19 0.86 10.00
CA ILE A 199 5.98 1.66 11.20
C ILE A 199 5.66 3.07 10.74
N ALA A 200 4.44 3.55 11.02
CA ALA A 200 4.12 4.96 10.84
C ALA A 200 4.83 5.79 11.90
N CYS A 201 5.21 7.04 11.62
CA CYS A 201 5.64 7.94 12.68
C CYS A 201 4.46 8.74 13.26
N ALA A 202 4.60 9.17 14.51
CA ALA A 202 3.62 9.99 15.19
C ALA A 202 3.74 11.45 14.73
N ILE A 203 2.59 12.06 14.43
CA ILE A 203 2.52 13.50 14.16
C ILE A 203 2.54 14.26 15.49
N THR A 204 3.72 14.79 15.83
CA THR A 204 4.00 15.42 17.14
C THR A 204 4.02 16.95 17.10
N GLU A 205 4.01 17.54 15.90
CA GLU A 205 3.86 18.98 15.68
C GLU A 205 2.83 19.24 14.58
N SER A 206 2.51 20.51 14.33
CA SER A 206 1.54 20.90 13.30
C SER A 206 2.25 21.69 12.20
N LEU A 207 1.92 21.36 10.96
CA LEU A 207 2.24 22.15 9.78
C LEU A 207 1.16 23.21 9.49
N ALA A 208 0.13 23.41 10.32
CA ALA A 208 -0.83 24.48 10.06
C ALA A 208 -0.15 25.85 10.14
N ASP A 209 -0.18 26.60 9.03
CA ASP A 209 0.31 27.96 8.95
C ASP A 209 -0.16 28.67 7.68
N THR A 210 0.13 29.97 7.59
CA THR A 210 0.06 30.71 6.32
C THR A 210 1.46 30.92 5.77
N TYR A 211 1.73 30.26 4.65
CA TYR A 211 3.02 30.27 3.97
C TYR A 211 3.05 31.34 2.91
N THR A 212 4.21 31.96 2.74
CA THR A 212 4.51 32.65 1.48
C THR A 212 5.09 31.65 0.51
N TYR A 213 4.61 31.63 -0.73
CA TYR A 213 5.15 30.78 -1.76
C TYR A 213 5.83 31.60 -2.87
N GLN A 214 6.84 31.01 -3.50
CA GLN A 214 7.45 31.50 -4.73
C GLN A 214 7.59 30.36 -5.74
N ILE A 215 6.82 30.39 -6.81
CA ILE A 215 6.99 29.48 -7.94
C ILE A 215 8.22 29.91 -8.73
N THR A 216 9.20 29.01 -8.87
CA THR A 216 10.46 29.24 -9.59
C THR A 216 10.45 28.66 -11.00
N ALA A 217 9.59 27.67 -11.25
CA ALA A 217 9.31 27.12 -12.57
C ALA A 217 7.83 26.75 -12.66
N LEU A 218 7.18 27.07 -13.79
CA LEU A 218 5.78 26.72 -14.04
C LEU A 218 5.61 26.36 -15.51
N THR A 219 4.99 25.22 -15.76
CA THR A 219 4.65 24.77 -17.11
C THR A 219 3.23 24.24 -17.09
N SER A 220 2.40 24.73 -18.02
CA SER A 220 1.05 24.22 -18.15
C SER A 220 1.00 22.86 -18.84
N ALA A 221 -0.11 22.17 -18.64
CA ALA A 221 -0.44 20.94 -19.31
C ALA A 221 -0.33 21.07 -20.85
N PRO A 222 0.14 20.02 -21.55
CA PRO A 222 0.10 19.98 -23.01
C PRO A 222 -1.33 20.14 -23.53
N GLY A 223 -1.51 20.89 -24.62
CA GLY A 223 -2.84 21.05 -25.25
C GLY A 223 -3.22 22.48 -25.62
N GLY A 224 -2.40 23.47 -25.21
CA GLY A 224 -2.52 24.85 -25.68
C GLY A 224 -3.75 25.60 -25.18
N ARG A 225 -4.42 25.10 -24.13
CA ARG A 225 -5.56 25.77 -23.47
C ARG A 225 -5.13 26.92 -22.56
N SER A 226 -3.86 26.96 -22.18
CA SER A 226 -3.29 27.89 -21.19
C SER A 226 -1.92 28.41 -21.62
N ASN A 227 -1.53 29.53 -21.02
CA ASN A 227 -0.20 30.10 -21.18
C ASN A 227 0.28 30.64 -19.84
N CYS A 228 1.24 29.94 -19.23
CA CYS A 228 1.82 30.39 -17.97
C CYS A 228 2.70 31.62 -18.18
N PRO A 229 2.62 32.63 -17.28
CA PRO A 229 3.57 33.72 -17.26
C PRO A 229 4.97 33.22 -16.87
N ALA A 230 5.98 34.04 -17.14
CA ALA A 230 7.34 33.75 -16.69
C ALA A 230 7.44 33.83 -15.16
N ALA A 231 8.10 32.85 -14.56
CA ALA A 231 8.46 32.85 -13.14
C ALA A 231 9.47 33.99 -12.81
N PRO A 232 9.53 34.48 -11.57
CA PRO A 232 8.81 33.96 -10.40
C PRO A 232 7.38 34.48 -10.25
N LEU A 233 6.51 33.65 -9.67
CA LEU A 233 5.18 34.04 -9.19
C LEU A 233 5.14 33.85 -7.68
N SER A 234 4.44 34.73 -6.98
CA SER A 234 4.39 34.70 -5.53
C SER A 234 2.98 34.94 -5.02
N GLY A 235 2.68 34.35 -3.88
CA GLY A 235 1.42 34.51 -3.19
C GLY A 235 1.49 33.92 -1.79
N GLN A 236 0.31 33.62 -1.24
CA GLN A 236 0.18 32.94 0.03
C GLN A 236 -0.72 31.73 -0.12
N VAL A 237 -0.42 30.70 0.67
CA VAL A 237 -1.27 29.52 0.84
C VAL A 237 -1.41 29.28 2.34
N THR A 238 -2.63 28.99 2.78
CA THR A 238 -2.91 28.67 4.17
C THR A 238 -3.25 27.21 4.28
N TRP A 239 -2.59 26.52 5.20
CA TRP A 239 -2.95 25.18 5.62
C TRP A 239 -3.59 25.25 7.00
N GLU A 240 -4.79 24.70 7.14
CA GLU A 240 -5.50 24.62 8.42
C GLU A 240 -5.63 23.16 8.83
N GLU A 241 -5.12 22.81 10.02
CA GLU A 241 -5.19 21.46 10.55
C GLU A 241 -6.64 21.05 10.80
N THR A 242 -6.96 19.82 10.44
CA THR A 242 -8.26 19.21 10.70
C THR A 242 -8.34 18.66 12.13
N ASP A 243 -9.41 17.91 12.43
CA ASP A 243 -9.51 17.19 13.70
C ASP A 243 -8.52 16.01 13.79
N THR A 244 -7.91 15.60 12.66
CA THR A 244 -6.86 14.58 12.59
C THR A 244 -5.48 15.26 12.50
N PRO A 245 -4.56 15.00 13.45
CA PRO A 245 -3.19 15.52 13.37
C PRO A 245 -2.47 15.10 12.07
N GLY A 246 -1.80 16.03 11.41
CA GLY A 246 -1.09 15.76 10.16
C GLY A 246 -1.96 15.89 8.90
N GLU A 247 -3.26 16.11 9.05
CA GLU A 247 -4.17 16.38 7.95
C GLU A 247 -4.56 17.86 7.90
N TYR A 248 -4.43 18.48 6.73
CA TYR A 248 -4.64 19.91 6.55
C TYR A 248 -5.57 20.20 5.38
N THR A 249 -6.58 21.04 5.59
CA THR A 249 -7.24 21.72 4.48
C THR A 249 -6.28 22.77 3.90
N THR A 250 -6.42 23.09 2.62
CA THR A 250 -5.55 24.06 1.96
C THR A 250 -6.35 25.09 1.20
N SER A 251 -5.94 26.37 1.28
CA SER A 251 -6.58 27.43 0.52
C SER A 251 -6.33 27.33 -0.99
N ASP A 252 -5.23 26.67 -1.38
CA ASP A 252 -4.84 26.48 -2.78
C ASP A 252 -3.74 25.41 -2.92
N ILE A 253 -4.13 24.23 -3.41
CA ILE A 253 -3.20 23.10 -3.67
C ILE A 253 -2.34 23.29 -4.94
N SER A 254 -2.56 24.37 -5.70
CA SER A 254 -1.90 24.64 -6.97
C SER A 254 -0.91 25.82 -6.90
N PHE A 255 -0.83 26.49 -5.76
CA PHE A 255 0.03 27.66 -5.52
C PHE A 255 -0.20 28.80 -6.54
N GLY A 256 -1.45 29.09 -6.87
CA GLY A 256 -1.88 30.16 -7.78
C GLY A 256 -1.69 29.81 -9.26
N GLN A 257 -1.47 28.54 -9.58
CA GLN A 257 -1.29 28.09 -10.96
C GLN A 257 -2.52 28.39 -11.83
N PHE A 258 -3.73 28.13 -11.33
CA PHE A 258 -4.94 28.40 -12.10
C PHE A 258 -5.13 29.90 -12.34
N ASP A 259 -4.93 30.73 -11.33
CA ASP A 259 -4.99 32.19 -11.46
C ASP A 259 -3.96 32.75 -12.44
N SER A 260 -2.83 32.06 -12.60
CA SER A 260 -1.72 32.55 -13.42
C SER A 260 -1.74 32.02 -14.85
N CYS A 261 -1.90 30.71 -15.03
CA CYS A 261 -1.82 30.05 -16.34
C CYS A 261 -3.16 29.98 -17.07
N TYR A 262 -4.27 29.99 -16.32
CA TYR A 262 -5.62 29.72 -16.80
C TYR A 262 -6.55 30.93 -16.65
N MET A 263 -5.99 32.15 -16.68
CA MET A 263 -6.77 33.39 -16.69
C MET A 263 -7.88 33.33 -17.76
N ASP A 264 -9.12 33.59 -17.33
CA ASP A 264 -10.35 33.56 -18.14
C ASP A 264 -10.71 32.18 -18.76
N VAL A 265 -9.99 31.10 -18.45
CA VAL A 265 -10.29 29.75 -18.94
C VAL A 265 -11.43 29.13 -18.16
N PHE A 266 -11.37 29.21 -16.82
CA PHE A 266 -12.37 28.65 -15.92
C PHE A 266 -13.24 29.76 -15.32
N SER A 267 -14.54 29.50 -15.27
CA SER A 267 -15.56 30.37 -14.69
C SER A 267 -15.76 30.12 -13.19
N SER A 268 -15.39 28.92 -12.72
CA SER A 268 -15.28 28.56 -11.32
C SER A 268 -14.14 27.55 -11.12
N ILE A 269 -13.50 27.63 -9.95
CA ILE A 269 -12.47 26.72 -9.46
C ILE A 269 -12.79 26.49 -7.98
N THR A 270 -12.90 25.24 -7.55
CA THR A 270 -13.30 24.84 -6.20
C THR A 270 -12.25 23.95 -5.58
N PHE A 271 -11.92 24.21 -4.32
CA PHE A 271 -10.89 23.50 -3.53
C PHE A 271 -11.49 22.79 -2.31
N ASP A 272 -12.80 22.55 -2.29
CA ASP A 272 -13.51 22.07 -1.10
C ASP A 272 -13.15 20.61 -0.74
N ASP A 273 -12.72 19.82 -1.73
CA ASP A 273 -12.41 18.40 -1.57
C ASP A 273 -10.90 18.10 -1.67
N VAL A 274 -10.02 19.09 -1.44
CA VAL A 274 -8.56 18.87 -1.43
C VAL A 274 -7.96 18.93 -0.02
N GLN A 275 -6.97 18.07 0.22
CA GLN A 275 -6.29 17.96 1.51
C GLN A 275 -4.79 17.75 1.32
N ILE A 276 -3.99 18.22 2.27
CA ILE A 276 -2.58 17.85 2.41
C ILE A 276 -2.46 16.92 3.62
N VAL A 277 -1.89 15.74 3.41
CA VAL A 277 -1.58 14.78 4.47
C VAL A 277 -0.07 14.73 4.67
N TRP A 278 0.37 14.94 5.90
CA TRP A 278 1.76 14.76 6.30
C TRP A 278 1.94 13.36 6.89
N ASP A 279 2.71 12.51 6.21
CA ASP A 279 3.02 11.13 6.64
C ASP A 279 4.37 11.04 7.38
N CYS A 280 4.78 12.15 8.01
CA CYS A 280 6.06 12.40 8.67
C CYS A 280 7.23 12.74 7.72
N ILE A 281 7.35 12.11 6.55
CA ILE A 281 8.49 12.33 5.63
C ILE A 281 8.11 12.96 4.30
N ASN A 282 6.87 12.80 3.86
CA ASN A 282 6.32 13.34 2.62
C ASN A 282 5.09 14.22 2.92
N LEU A 283 4.69 14.95 1.88
CA LEU A 283 3.39 15.58 1.82
C LEU A 283 2.61 14.92 0.69
N VAL A 284 1.47 14.33 1.03
CA VAL A 284 0.54 13.72 0.08
C VAL A 284 -0.57 14.72 -0.20
N ALA A 285 -0.73 15.08 -1.48
CA ALA A 285 -1.85 15.87 -1.95
C ALA A 285 -3.01 14.92 -2.28
N GLU A 286 -4.10 15.03 -1.53
CA GLU A 286 -5.29 14.20 -1.71
C GLU A 286 -6.46 15.02 -2.28
N GLY A 287 -7.39 14.31 -2.91
CA GLY A 287 -8.60 14.88 -3.49
C GLY A 287 -8.42 15.48 -4.89
N THR A 288 -9.40 16.28 -5.29
CA THR A 288 -9.46 16.88 -6.63
C THR A 288 -9.95 18.33 -6.58
N ILE A 289 -9.30 19.19 -7.36
CA ILE A 289 -9.86 20.50 -7.70
C ILE A 289 -10.96 20.29 -8.74
N GLU A 290 -12.11 20.91 -8.55
CA GLU A 290 -13.18 20.95 -9.55
C GLU A 290 -13.17 22.30 -10.29
N THR A 291 -13.32 22.28 -11.61
CA THR A 291 -13.35 23.50 -12.43
C THR A 291 -14.49 23.48 -13.42
N VAL A 292 -14.97 24.66 -13.85
CA VAL A 292 -15.97 24.80 -14.91
C VAL A 292 -15.44 25.70 -16.03
N GLU A 293 -15.23 25.15 -17.22
CA GLU A 293 -14.72 25.90 -18.39
C GLU A 293 -15.70 27.01 -18.82
N THR A 294 -15.19 28.23 -18.98
CA THR A 294 -15.99 29.41 -19.39
C THR A 294 -16.62 29.23 -20.78
N ALA A 295 -15.93 28.53 -21.69
CA ALA A 295 -16.30 28.48 -23.09
C ALA A 295 -17.49 27.55 -23.39
N ASN A 296 -17.64 26.46 -22.63
CA ASN A 296 -18.60 25.38 -22.93
C ASN A 296 -19.33 24.87 -21.67
N GLY A 297 -18.93 25.27 -20.47
CA GLY A 297 -19.51 24.80 -19.21
C GLY A 297 -19.12 23.38 -18.84
N ASN A 298 -18.05 22.83 -19.44
CA ASN A 298 -17.55 21.52 -19.08
C ASN A 298 -16.93 21.55 -17.68
N GLU A 299 -17.16 20.48 -16.93
CA GLU A 299 -16.53 20.23 -15.63
C GLU A 299 -15.28 19.36 -15.83
N ASP A 300 -14.17 19.80 -15.24
CA ASP A 300 -12.90 19.06 -15.22
C ASP A 300 -12.40 18.94 -13.77
N GLU A 301 -11.83 17.77 -13.44
CA GLU A 301 -11.25 17.44 -12.13
C GLU A 301 -9.73 17.25 -12.23
N PHE A 302 -8.99 17.81 -11.28
CA PHE A 302 -7.52 17.70 -11.23
C PHE A 302 -7.03 17.23 -9.86
N SER A 303 -6.36 16.07 -9.82
CA SER A 303 -5.61 15.62 -8.66
C SER A 303 -4.16 16.09 -8.75
N TYR A 304 -3.52 16.29 -7.59
CA TYR A 304 -2.15 16.78 -7.48
C TYR A 304 -1.23 15.74 -6.87
N VAL A 305 0.04 15.80 -7.25
CA VAL A 305 1.13 15.03 -6.65
C VAL A 305 2.23 16.00 -6.27
N TYR A 306 2.73 15.84 -5.05
CA TYR A 306 3.79 16.63 -4.44
C TYR A 306 5.06 15.79 -4.29
N THR A 307 6.22 16.42 -4.44
CA THR A 307 7.53 15.82 -4.18
C THR A 307 8.43 16.83 -3.53
N ILE A 308 8.82 16.57 -2.28
CA ILE A 308 9.76 17.44 -1.56
C ILE A 308 11.13 17.28 -2.20
N VAL A 309 11.69 18.40 -2.65
CA VAL A 309 13.03 18.44 -3.26
C VAL A 309 14.08 18.71 -2.20
N SER A 310 13.79 19.62 -1.26
CA SER A 310 14.68 19.93 -0.14
C SER A 310 14.00 20.84 0.87
N THR A 311 14.55 20.88 2.07
CA THR A 311 14.22 21.86 3.11
C THR A 311 15.48 22.55 3.59
N SER A 312 15.44 23.86 3.80
CA SER A 312 16.55 24.64 4.34
C SER A 312 16.03 25.78 5.21
N GLY A 313 16.24 25.67 6.53
CA GLY A 313 15.69 26.64 7.48
C GLY A 313 14.17 26.71 7.37
N SER A 314 13.64 27.90 7.06
CA SER A 314 12.20 28.12 6.88
C SER A 314 11.65 27.74 5.51
N ASP A 315 12.52 27.39 4.56
CA ASP A 315 12.15 27.19 3.17
C ASP A 315 12.07 25.70 2.83
N MET A 316 11.02 25.31 2.13
CA MET A 316 10.87 23.99 1.51
C MET A 316 10.74 24.18 0.01
N THR A 317 11.59 23.52 -0.77
CA THR A 317 11.41 23.40 -2.22
C THR A 317 10.59 22.15 -2.50
N LEU A 318 9.50 22.32 -3.22
CA LEU A 318 8.54 21.29 -3.58
C LEU A 318 8.31 21.33 -5.09
N ASP A 319 8.38 20.16 -5.73
CA ASP A 319 7.84 19.97 -7.07
C ASP A 319 6.38 19.53 -6.96
N PHE A 320 5.52 20.09 -7.80
CA PHE A 320 4.12 19.68 -7.90
C PHE A 320 3.74 19.39 -9.35
N SER A 321 2.81 18.47 -9.53
CA SER A 321 2.18 18.20 -10.83
C SER A 321 0.74 17.78 -10.67
N ASN A 322 -0.09 17.97 -11.69
CA ASN A 322 -1.46 17.51 -11.69
C ASN A 322 -1.75 16.43 -12.74
N SER A 323 -2.94 15.84 -12.67
CA SER A 323 -3.41 14.78 -13.57
C SER A 323 -3.44 15.17 -15.06
N ALA A 324 -3.48 16.46 -15.39
CA ALA A 324 -3.43 16.96 -16.76
C ALA A 324 -2.00 17.15 -17.29
N GLY A 325 -0.99 17.08 -16.41
CA GLY A 325 0.42 17.26 -16.75
C GLY A 325 0.91 18.70 -16.60
N ASP A 326 0.16 19.57 -15.93
CA ASP A 326 0.73 20.79 -15.38
C ASP A 326 1.82 20.44 -14.37
N ARG A 327 2.88 21.25 -14.31
CA ARG A 327 4.01 21.04 -13.40
C ARG A 327 4.64 22.34 -12.96
N GLY A 328 5.16 22.37 -11.74
CA GLY A 328 5.90 23.51 -11.23
C GLY A 328 6.82 23.16 -10.09
N THR A 329 7.74 24.07 -9.80
CA THR A 329 8.62 24.04 -8.64
C THR A 329 8.29 25.26 -7.79
N VAL A 330 7.98 25.06 -6.51
CA VAL A 330 7.62 26.10 -5.56
C VAL A 330 8.54 26.08 -4.35
N ILE A 331 8.90 27.26 -3.88
CA ILE A 331 9.53 27.46 -2.56
C ILE A 331 8.44 27.91 -1.60
N LEU A 332 8.15 27.11 -0.58
CA LEU A 332 7.25 27.43 0.52
C LEU A 332 8.06 27.89 1.73
N THR A 333 7.77 29.08 2.23
CA THR A 333 8.46 29.66 3.39
C THR A 333 7.51 29.74 4.58
N ARG A 334 7.88 29.08 5.70
CA ARG A 334 7.17 29.22 6.98
C ARG A 334 7.32 30.64 7.54
N PRO A 335 6.31 31.19 8.20
CA PRO A 335 6.44 32.49 8.85
C PRO A 335 7.34 32.43 10.09
N ASP A 336 7.77 33.61 10.54
CA ASP A 336 8.56 33.83 11.76
C ASP A 336 9.89 33.05 11.84
N GLY A 337 10.40 32.55 10.71
CA GLY A 337 11.63 31.76 10.66
C GLY A 337 11.51 30.38 11.29
N LYS A 338 10.28 29.86 11.46
CA LYS A 338 10.06 28.46 11.87
C LYS A 338 10.74 27.53 10.87
N VAL A 339 11.43 26.52 11.38
CA VAL A 339 12.05 25.50 10.53
C VAL A 339 11.06 24.39 10.20
N TRP A 340 11.25 23.72 9.07
CA TRP A 340 10.49 22.50 8.76
C TRP A 340 10.92 21.32 9.66
N PRO A 341 10.02 20.37 9.95
CA PRO A 341 10.37 19.18 10.72
C PRO A 341 11.58 18.45 10.13
N ALA A 342 12.47 17.96 10.99
CA ALA A 342 13.69 17.26 10.57
C ALA A 342 13.40 16.00 9.73
N LEU A 343 12.25 15.37 9.93
CA LEU A 343 11.85 14.16 9.20
C LEU A 343 11.51 14.44 7.72
N LEU A 344 11.09 15.66 7.37
CA LEU A 344 10.87 16.07 5.96
C LEU A 344 12.18 16.28 5.19
N THR A 345 13.33 16.17 5.87
CA THR A 345 14.65 16.47 5.30
C THR A 345 15.47 15.21 5.03
N ARG A 346 14.93 14.02 5.30
CA ARG A 346 15.64 12.73 5.29
C ARG A 346 15.36 11.91 4.04
#